data_AF-A0A7V4Z0J9-F1
#
_entry.id   AF-A0A7V4Z0J9-F1
#
_cell.length_a   1.000
_cell.length_b   1.000
_cell.length_c   1.000
_cell.angle_alpha   90.00
_cell.angle_beta   90.00
_cell.angle_gamma   90.00
#
_symmetry.space_group_name_H-M   'P 1'
#
loop_
_entity.id
_entity.type
_entity.pdbx_description
1 polymer ?
#
loop_
_entity_poly.entity_id
_entity_poly.type
_entity_poly.pdbx_seq_one_letter_code
_entity_poly.pdbx_strand_id
1 'polypeptide(L)'
;MPFYKSKREKPLTPDEALVKLEHFCAYRERCPKEVRAKLAELGLRGQDAEQIFEVLREDGFFNEERFAMAFAGGKFRMNHWGRVRIRLELRMRDINPEIIQQALASIDEQEYVNVLKQLLEKKRRHYEGDDHAREKTAASLIRGGFEPELVFQYL
;
A
#
# COMPACT_ATOMS: atom_id res chain seq x y z
N MET A 1 -16.29 26.56 24.39
CA MET A 1 -15.90 25.85 23.15
C MET A 1 -17.10 25.82 22.22
N PRO A 2 -17.04 26.37 21.00
CA PRO A 2 -18.21 26.42 20.14
C PRO A 2 -18.49 25.04 19.53
N PHE A 3 -19.68 24.53 19.81
CA PHE A 3 -20.29 23.41 19.11
C PHE A 3 -20.49 23.80 17.64
N TYR A 4 -19.71 23.22 16.72
CA TYR A 4 -19.95 23.38 15.29
C TYR A 4 -21.21 22.63 14.90
N LYS A 5 -22.20 23.37 14.40
CA LYS A 5 -23.45 22.85 13.83
C LYS A 5 -23.12 21.85 12.71
N SER A 6 -23.50 20.59 12.89
CA SER A 6 -23.60 19.63 11.79
C SER A 6 -24.68 20.13 10.84
N LYS A 7 -24.25 20.66 9.69
CA LYS A 7 -25.13 20.97 8.57
C LYS A 7 -25.64 19.62 8.09
N ARG A 8 -26.95 19.35 8.25
CA ARG A 8 -27.58 18.16 7.68
C ARG A 8 -27.47 18.27 6.15
N GLU A 9 -26.41 17.74 5.58
CA GLU A 9 -26.29 17.56 4.14
C GLU A 9 -27.41 16.61 3.71
N LYS A 10 -28.08 16.95 2.61
CA LYS A 10 -29.08 16.06 2.01
C LYS A 10 -28.39 14.72 1.71
N PRO A 11 -29.08 13.58 1.89
CA PRO A 11 -28.54 12.30 1.47
C PRO A 11 -28.22 12.40 -0.02
N LEU A 12 -26.98 12.01 -0.37
CA LEU A 12 -26.53 12.04 -1.76
C LEU A 12 -27.37 11.08 -2.59
N THR A 13 -27.71 11.48 -3.81
CA THR A 13 -28.27 10.55 -4.79
C THR A 13 -27.17 9.57 -5.26
N PRO A 14 -27.53 8.36 -5.73
CA PRO A 14 -26.57 7.41 -6.30
C PRO A 14 -25.69 8.03 -7.40
N ASP A 15 -26.28 8.82 -8.29
CA ASP A 15 -25.56 9.47 -9.40
C ASP A 15 -24.55 10.51 -8.91
N GLU A 16 -24.92 11.34 -7.94
CA GLU A 16 -23.99 12.31 -7.33
C GLU A 16 -22.85 11.59 -6.59
N ALA A 17 -23.11 10.41 -6.04
CA ALA A 17 -22.10 9.63 -5.32
C ALA A 17 -21.13 8.96 -6.28
N LEU A 18 -21.63 8.44 -7.41
CA LEU A 18 -20.82 7.89 -8.49
C LEU A 18 -19.81 8.95 -8.98
N VAL A 19 -20.26 10.16 -9.35
CA VAL A 19 -19.37 11.24 -9.81
C VAL A 19 -18.28 11.58 -8.78
N LYS A 20 -18.62 11.61 -7.49
CA LYS A 20 -17.63 11.83 -6.42
C LYS A 20 -16.62 10.70 -6.32
N LEU A 21 -17.04 9.45 -6.52
CA LEU A 21 -16.16 8.28 -6.48
C LEU A 21 -15.27 8.18 -7.71
N GLU A 22 -15.78 8.51 -8.89
CA GLU A 22 -15.01 8.64 -10.12
C GLU A 22 -13.87 9.65 -9.93
N HIS A 23 -14.18 10.86 -9.43
CA HIS A 23 -13.17 11.87 -9.11
C HIS A 23 -12.16 11.38 -8.06
N PHE A 24 -12.64 10.66 -7.03
CA PHE A 24 -11.78 10.09 -5.99
C PHE A 24 -10.79 9.07 -6.57
N CYS A 25 -11.23 8.23 -7.50
CA CYS A 25 -10.41 7.23 -8.18
C CYS A 25 -9.48 7.85 -9.23
N ALA A 26 -9.92 8.89 -9.95
CA ALA A 26 -9.12 9.59 -10.94
C ALA A 26 -7.91 10.32 -10.34
N TYR A 27 -7.98 10.75 -9.07
CA TYR A 27 -6.86 11.45 -8.41
C TYR A 27 -5.62 10.57 -8.21
N ARG A 28 -5.81 9.28 -7.91
CA ARG A 28 -4.75 8.27 -7.82
C ARG A 28 -5.35 6.88 -7.80
N GLU A 29 -4.53 5.88 -8.10
CA GLU A 29 -4.89 4.48 -7.91
C GLU A 29 -5.45 4.21 -6.52
N ARG A 30 -6.55 3.46 -6.49
CA ARG A 30 -7.26 3.03 -5.29
C ARG A 30 -7.31 1.52 -5.22
N CYS A 31 -7.22 0.98 -4.01
CA CYS A 31 -7.57 -0.40 -3.78
C CYS A 31 -9.08 -0.55 -3.46
N PRO A 32 -9.65 -1.75 -3.63
CA PRO A 32 -11.04 -2.06 -3.27
C PRO A 32 -11.44 -1.55 -1.89
N LYS A 33 -10.57 -1.74 -0.89
CA LYS A 33 -10.80 -1.30 0.48
C LYS A 33 -10.97 0.21 0.60
N GLU A 34 -10.20 0.99 -0.13
CA GLU A 34 -10.32 2.46 -0.13
C GLU A 34 -11.63 2.91 -0.79
N VAL A 35 -12.03 2.26 -1.89
CA VAL A 35 -13.29 2.56 -2.58
C VAL A 35 -14.49 2.20 -1.70
N ARG A 36 -14.48 1.03 -1.05
CA ARG A 36 -15.54 0.61 -0.10
C ARG A 36 -15.61 1.54 1.12
N ALA A 37 -14.47 1.98 1.65
CA ALA A 37 -14.45 2.97 2.72
C ALA A 37 -15.07 4.30 2.27
N LYS A 38 -14.78 4.74 1.03
CA LYS A 38 -15.35 5.99 0.50
C LYS A 38 -16.85 5.88 0.24
N LEU A 39 -17.34 4.76 -0.26
CA LEU A 39 -18.77 4.45 -0.39
C LEU A 39 -19.49 4.60 0.97
N ALA A 40 -18.93 3.99 2.01
CA ALA A 40 -19.49 4.06 3.37
C ALA A 40 -19.46 5.49 3.95
N GLU A 41 -18.39 6.24 3.69
CA GLU A 41 -18.26 7.66 4.09
C GLU A 41 -19.35 8.53 3.42
N LEU A 42 -19.71 8.23 2.16
CA LEU A 42 -20.80 8.89 1.43
C LEU A 42 -22.20 8.41 1.86
N GLY A 43 -22.30 7.49 2.82
CA GLY A 43 -23.56 6.98 3.35
C GLY A 43 -24.22 5.89 2.50
N LEU A 44 -23.54 5.40 1.46
CA LEU A 44 -24.04 4.31 0.60
C LEU A 44 -23.86 2.95 1.28
N ARG A 45 -24.88 2.10 1.18
CA ARG A 45 -24.89 0.75 1.77
C ARG A 45 -25.72 -0.22 0.93
N GLY A 46 -25.55 -1.51 1.20
CA GLY A 46 -26.36 -2.57 0.58
C GLY A 46 -26.17 -2.62 -0.93
N GLN A 47 -27.27 -2.84 -1.64
CA GLN A 47 -27.25 -3.08 -3.09
C GLN A 47 -26.74 -1.88 -3.90
N ASP A 48 -27.12 -0.66 -3.53
CA ASP A 48 -26.68 0.55 -4.24
C ASP A 48 -25.15 0.73 -4.17
N ALA A 49 -24.56 0.45 -3.00
CA ALA A 49 -23.10 0.53 -2.83
C ALA A 49 -22.38 -0.52 -3.66
N GLU A 50 -22.91 -1.74 -3.74
CA GLU A 50 -22.32 -2.80 -4.54
C GLU A 50 -22.45 -2.50 -6.04
N GLN A 51 -23.59 -2.01 -6.49
CA GLN A 51 -23.79 -1.63 -7.88
C GLN A 51 -22.82 -0.52 -8.32
N ILE A 52 -22.64 0.52 -7.50
CA ILE A 52 -21.67 1.59 -7.80
C ILE A 52 -20.24 1.05 -7.77
N PHE A 53 -19.90 0.19 -6.80
CA PHE A 53 -18.58 -0.44 -6.72
C PHE A 53 -18.26 -1.23 -7.99
N GLU A 54 -19.22 -2.00 -8.50
CA GLU A 54 -19.08 -2.78 -9.71
C GLU A 54 -18.96 -1.92 -10.96
N VAL A 55 -19.79 -0.88 -11.10
CA VAL A 55 -19.66 0.11 -12.21
C VAL A 55 -18.25 0.72 -12.22
N LEU A 56 -17.76 1.19 -11.08
CA LEU A 56 -16.41 1.76 -10.98
C LEU A 56 -15.31 0.74 -11.34
N ARG A 57 -15.54 -0.54 -11.08
CA ARG A 57 -14.61 -1.62 -11.40
C ARG A 57 -14.61 -1.95 -12.88
N GLU A 58 -15.80 -2.14 -13.46
CA GLU A 58 -16.01 -2.48 -14.87
C GLU A 58 -15.53 -1.35 -15.79
N ASP A 59 -15.79 -0.10 -15.41
CA ASP A 59 -15.31 1.09 -16.13
C ASP A 59 -13.82 1.37 -15.87
N GLY A 60 -13.16 0.58 -15.00
CA GLY A 60 -11.71 0.63 -14.77
C GLY A 60 -11.22 1.83 -13.95
N PHE A 61 -12.13 2.55 -13.26
CA PHE A 61 -11.78 3.67 -12.38
C PHE A 61 -10.82 3.25 -11.27
N PHE A 62 -10.94 2.02 -10.77
CA PHE A 62 -9.90 1.41 -9.95
C PHE A 62 -9.55 0.02 -10.46
N ASN A 63 -8.30 -0.41 -10.24
CA ASN A 63 -7.81 -1.69 -10.69
C ASN A 63 -6.78 -2.22 -9.68
N GLU A 64 -7.03 -3.43 -9.15
CA GLU A 64 -6.20 -4.03 -8.11
C GLU A 64 -4.76 -4.29 -8.56
N GLU A 65 -4.56 -4.78 -9.79
CA GLU A 65 -3.24 -5.06 -10.35
C GLU A 65 -2.44 -3.77 -10.51
N ARG A 66 -3.05 -2.76 -11.14
CA ARG A 66 -2.43 -1.44 -11.35
C ARG A 66 -2.07 -0.79 -10.02
N PHE A 67 -2.96 -0.85 -9.04
CA PHE A 67 -2.69 -0.39 -7.68
C PHE A 67 -1.52 -1.15 -7.03
N ALA A 68 -1.53 -2.49 -7.06
CA ALA A 68 -0.52 -3.29 -6.40
C ALA A 68 0.87 -3.11 -6.99
N MET A 69 0.97 -3.04 -8.33
CA MET A 69 2.22 -2.79 -9.06
C MET A 69 2.80 -1.41 -8.70
N ALA A 70 1.97 -0.37 -8.76
CA ALA A 70 2.39 0.98 -8.41
C ALA A 70 2.79 1.08 -6.92
N PHE A 71 2.04 0.43 -6.03
CA PHE A 71 2.32 0.41 -4.61
C PHE A 71 3.63 -0.29 -4.30
N ALA A 72 3.84 -1.51 -4.82
CA ALA A 72 5.05 -2.29 -4.58
C ALA A 72 6.30 -1.56 -5.09
N GLY A 73 6.29 -1.13 -6.36
CA GLY A 73 7.41 -0.39 -6.95
C GLY A 73 7.67 0.94 -6.25
N GLY A 74 6.61 1.68 -5.90
CA GLY A 74 6.73 2.95 -5.17
C GLY A 74 7.32 2.78 -3.78
N LYS A 75 6.84 1.80 -3.00
CA LYS A 75 7.36 1.52 -1.65
C LYS A 75 8.79 1.00 -1.67
N PHE A 76 9.15 0.20 -2.66
CA PHE A 76 10.53 -0.24 -2.82
C PHE A 76 11.45 0.94 -3.19
N ARG A 77 11.15 1.69 -4.26
CA ARG A 77 12.04 2.74 -4.75
C ARG A 77 12.12 3.96 -3.83
N MET A 78 10.99 4.40 -3.27
CA MET A 78 10.92 5.66 -2.51
C MET A 78 11.10 5.46 -1.00
N ASN A 79 10.65 4.32 -0.46
CA ASN A 79 10.68 4.05 0.97
C ASN A 79 11.67 2.95 1.36
N HIS A 80 12.29 2.27 0.39
CA HIS A 80 13.20 1.15 0.61
C HIS A 80 12.59 0.04 1.47
N TRP A 81 11.31 -0.25 1.25
CA TRP A 81 10.66 -1.38 1.91
C TRP A 81 11.07 -2.69 1.24
N GLY A 82 11.31 -3.70 2.06
CA GLY A 82 11.47 -5.06 1.57
C GLY A 82 10.13 -5.72 1.23
N ARG A 83 10.17 -6.79 0.44
CA ARG A 83 9.00 -7.51 -0.08
C ARG A 83 8.11 -8.07 1.03
N VAL A 84 8.64 -8.47 2.19
CA VAL A 84 7.84 -8.95 3.33
C VAL A 84 6.88 -7.87 3.81
N ARG A 85 7.37 -6.64 3.98
CA ARG A 85 6.53 -5.51 4.41
C ARG A 85 5.53 -5.10 3.33
N ILE A 86 5.96 -5.01 2.08
CA ILE A 86 5.07 -4.68 0.96
C ILE A 86 3.92 -5.69 0.87
N ARG A 87 4.22 -6.99 0.99
CA ARG A 87 3.23 -8.07 1.03
C ARG A 87 2.21 -7.88 2.13
N LEU A 88 2.67 -7.62 3.36
CA LEU A 88 1.79 -7.41 4.51
C LEU A 88 0.85 -6.23 4.28
N GLU A 89 1.39 -5.12 3.77
CA GLU A 89 0.64 -3.89 3.52
C GLU A 89 -0.41 -4.05 2.41
N LEU A 90 -0.09 -4.79 1.36
CA LEU A 90 -1.06 -5.14 0.31
C LEU A 90 -2.15 -6.09 0.84
N ARG A 91 -1.80 -7.07 1.68
CA ARG A 91 -2.78 -7.94 2.34
C ARG A 91 -3.73 -7.17 3.25
N MET A 92 -3.22 -6.22 4.02
CA MET A 92 -4.07 -5.35 4.86
C MET A 92 -5.03 -4.47 4.06
N ARG A 93 -4.79 -4.31 2.75
CA ARG A 93 -5.63 -3.59 1.80
C ARG A 93 -6.59 -4.50 1.02
N ASP A 94 -6.65 -5.77 1.41
CA ASP A 94 -7.53 -6.79 0.85
C ASP A 94 -7.28 -7.03 -0.66
N ILE A 95 -6.01 -6.90 -1.08
CA ILE A 95 -5.59 -7.23 -2.45
C ILE A 95 -5.47 -8.75 -2.59
N ASN A 96 -5.96 -9.27 -3.71
CA ASN A 96 -5.87 -10.68 -4.06
C ASN A 96 -4.41 -11.22 -3.96
N PRO A 97 -4.17 -12.40 -3.36
CA PRO A 97 -2.82 -12.96 -3.17
C PRO A 97 -2.02 -13.17 -4.45
N GLU A 98 -2.65 -13.60 -5.54
CA GLU A 98 -2.01 -13.79 -6.85
C GLU A 98 -1.51 -12.45 -7.40
N ILE A 99 -2.30 -11.38 -7.28
CA ILE A 99 -1.90 -10.01 -7.66
C ILE A 99 -0.72 -9.52 -6.81
N ILE A 100 -0.74 -9.79 -5.50
CA ILE A 100 0.38 -9.45 -4.62
C ILE A 100 1.66 -10.15 -5.08
N GLN A 101 1.58 -11.43 -5.44
CA GLN A 101 2.73 -12.19 -5.93
C GLN A 101 3.31 -11.57 -7.21
N GLN A 102 2.45 -11.21 -8.18
CA GLN A 102 2.87 -10.53 -9.41
C GLN A 102 3.53 -9.18 -9.11
N ALA A 103 2.94 -8.37 -8.24
CA ALA A 103 3.48 -7.08 -7.85
C ALA A 103 4.87 -7.18 -7.20
N LEU A 104 5.07 -8.17 -6.32
CA LEU A 104 6.38 -8.40 -5.69
C LEU A 104 7.42 -8.95 -6.69
N ALA A 105 7.00 -9.78 -7.63
CA ALA A 105 7.85 -10.33 -8.69
C ALA A 105 8.26 -9.26 -9.73
N SER A 106 7.50 -8.17 -9.85
CA SER A 106 7.86 -7.03 -10.71
C SER A 106 9.06 -6.22 -10.21
N ILE A 107 9.46 -6.40 -8.94
CA ILE A 107 10.65 -5.76 -8.38
C ILE A 107 11.86 -6.56 -8.86
N ASP A 108 12.73 -5.90 -9.64
CA ASP A 108 13.96 -6.50 -10.15
C ASP A 108 14.83 -7.05 -9.01
N GLU A 109 15.27 -8.30 -9.16
CA GLU A 109 16.01 -8.99 -8.11
C GLU A 109 17.39 -8.37 -7.88
N GLN A 110 18.06 -7.94 -8.95
CA GLN A 110 19.38 -7.35 -8.86
C GLN A 110 19.33 -5.96 -8.20
N GLU A 111 18.34 -5.14 -8.56
CA GLU A 111 18.05 -3.87 -7.90
C GLU A 111 17.70 -4.06 -6.43
N TYR A 112 16.86 -5.05 -6.11
CA TYR A 112 16.46 -5.38 -4.75
C TYR A 112 17.65 -5.70 -3.85
N VAL A 113 18.53 -6.59 -4.32
CA VAL A 113 19.76 -6.95 -3.61
C VAL A 113 20.72 -5.76 -3.49
N ASN A 114 20.84 -4.93 -4.52
CA ASN A 114 21.71 -3.76 -4.49
C ASN A 114 21.25 -2.74 -3.44
N VAL A 115 19.94 -2.45 -3.38
CA VAL A 115 19.36 -1.58 -2.35
C VAL A 115 19.60 -2.16 -0.96
N LEU A 116 19.38 -3.46 -0.76
CA LEU A 116 19.66 -4.12 0.52
C LEU A 116 21.13 -3.92 0.96
N LYS A 117 22.10 -4.17 0.06
CA LYS A 117 23.53 -3.99 0.34
C LYS A 117 23.89 -2.55 0.70
N GLN A 118 23.32 -1.57 0.01
CA GLN A 118 23.54 -0.15 0.32
C GLN A 118 23.00 0.20 1.71
N LEU A 119 21.82 -0.30 2.08
CA LEU A 119 21.23 -0.07 3.39
C LEU A 119 22.01 -0.79 4.50
N LEU A 120 22.48 -2.01 4.25
CA LEU A 120 23.37 -2.76 5.13
C LEU A 120 24.61 -1.93 5.46
N GLU A 121 25.33 -1.47 4.43
CA GLU A 121 26.54 -0.68 4.61
C GLU A 121 26.28 0.61 5.41
N LYS A 122 25.20 1.33 5.07
CA LYS A 122 24.79 2.53 5.80
C LYS A 122 24.51 2.25 7.27
N LYS A 123 23.86 1.12 7.57
CA LYS A 123 23.51 0.74 8.95
C LYS A 123 24.69 0.22 9.75
N ARG A 124 25.61 -0.52 9.12
CA ARG A 124 26.87 -0.95 9.75
C ARG A 124 27.69 0.25 10.20
N ARG A 125 27.88 1.25 9.32
CA ARG A 125 28.57 2.50 9.67
C ARG A 125 27.85 3.26 10.79
N HIS A 126 26.51 3.27 10.78
CA HIS A 126 25.74 3.95 11.81
C HIS A 126 25.91 3.34 13.21
N TYR A 127 26.13 2.03 13.30
CA TYR A 127 26.34 1.29 14.55
C TYR A 127 27.82 0.95 14.79
N GLU A 128 28.76 1.57 14.08
CA GLU A 128 30.18 1.32 14.26
C GLU A 128 30.62 1.60 15.71
N GLY A 129 31.38 0.67 16.30
CA GLY A 129 31.81 0.74 17.71
C GLY A 129 30.79 0.22 18.73
N ASP A 130 29.62 -0.26 18.29
CA ASP A 130 28.61 -0.89 19.16
C ASP A 130 28.80 -2.41 19.21
N ASP A 131 28.86 -2.99 20.41
CA ASP A 131 29.02 -4.46 20.60
C ASP A 131 27.88 -5.27 19.96
N HIS A 132 26.72 -4.64 19.72
CA HIS A 132 25.54 -5.27 19.09
C HIS A 132 25.26 -4.70 17.70
N ALA A 133 26.27 -4.15 17.02
CA ALA A 133 26.13 -3.53 15.70
C ALA A 133 25.51 -4.49 14.64
N ARG A 134 25.92 -5.76 14.67
CA ARG A 134 25.46 -6.79 13.73
C ARG A 134 23.96 -7.07 13.93
N GLU A 135 23.53 -7.29 15.15
CA GLU A 135 22.14 -7.58 15.52
C GLU A 135 21.24 -6.36 15.25
N LYS A 136 21.70 -5.16 15.62
CA LYS A 136 20.96 -3.91 15.37
C LYS A 136 20.79 -3.64 13.88
N THR A 137 21.82 -3.90 13.08
CA THR A 137 21.76 -3.78 11.62
C THR A 137 20.74 -4.76 11.04
N ALA A 138 20.85 -6.05 11.36
CA ALA A 138 19.92 -7.07 10.88
C ALA A 138 18.47 -6.74 11.26
N ALA A 139 18.25 -6.46 12.55
CA ALA A 139 16.92 -6.14 13.06
C ALA A 139 16.32 -4.90 12.41
N SER A 140 17.14 -3.88 12.08
CA SER A 140 16.67 -2.69 11.38
C SER A 140 16.14 -3.00 9.98
N LEU A 141 16.80 -3.90 9.24
CA LEU A 141 16.42 -4.23 7.86
C LEU A 141 15.27 -5.23 7.81
N ILE A 142 15.22 -6.18 8.74
CA ILE A 142 14.09 -7.09 8.91
C ILE A 142 12.83 -6.28 9.25
N ARG A 143 12.91 -5.28 10.16
CA ARG A 143 11.80 -4.33 10.39
C ARG A 143 11.48 -3.47 9.18
N GLY A 144 12.46 -3.22 8.30
CA GLY A 144 12.26 -2.60 6.99
C GLY A 144 11.49 -3.48 5.99
N GLY A 145 11.34 -4.77 6.29
CA GLY A 145 10.59 -5.74 5.48
C GLY A 145 11.45 -6.61 4.59
N PHE A 146 12.77 -6.63 4.75
CA PHE A 146 13.63 -7.55 4.03
C PHE A 146 13.59 -8.93 4.68
N GLU A 147 13.70 -9.96 3.85
CA GLU A 147 13.74 -11.36 4.25
C GLU A 147 14.93 -11.62 5.19
N PRO A 148 14.74 -12.21 6.38
CA PRO A 148 15.82 -12.48 7.31
C PRO A 148 16.98 -13.26 6.67
N GLU A 149 16.67 -14.30 5.91
CA GLU A 149 17.64 -15.16 5.24
C GLU A 149 18.53 -14.35 4.28
N LEU A 150 17.91 -13.45 3.51
CA LEU A 150 18.63 -12.57 2.57
C LEU A 150 19.46 -11.52 3.31
N VAL A 151 18.94 -10.96 4.40
CA VAL A 151 19.69 -10.02 5.24
C VAL A 151 20.94 -10.69 5.78
N PHE A 152 20.82 -11.88 6.38
CA PHE A 152 21.96 -12.60 6.95
C PHE A 152 22.96 -13.10 5.90
N GLN A 153 22.52 -13.37 4.67
CA GLN A 153 23.41 -13.71 3.56
C GLN A 153 24.41 -12.60 3.22
N TYR A 154 24.01 -11.32 3.38
CA TYR A 154 24.84 -10.16 3.03
C TYR A 154 25.40 -9.37 4.23
N LEU A 155 25.12 -9.81 5.46
CA LEU A 155 25.51 -9.17 6.71
C LEU A 155 26.90 -9.57 7.21
#